data_AF-A0A926AA25-F1
#
_entry.id   AF-A0A926AA25-F1
#
_cell.length_a   1.000
_cell.length_b   1.000
_cell.length_c   1.000
_cell.angle_alpha   90.00
_cell.angle_beta   90.00
_cell.angle_gamma   90.00
#
_symmetry.space_group_name_H-M   'P 1'
#
loop_
_entity.id
_entity.type
_entity.pdbx_description
1 polymer ?
#
loop_
_entity_poly.entity_id
_entity_poly.type
_entity_poly.pdbx_seq_one_letter_code
_entity_poly.pdbx_strand_id
1 'polypeptide(L)'
;MARKIQFSRLVLLVTLLVLAFAGLAYRLVDLQVLRHGRLRAIAQQNTQREYLFEPRRGDILDCKGNLLATSVPVKVVCADPTLIGHRAGEVARALAPSLQMSEAEVYQKLLPRTRLNDKGETITNCYVRLKTRVPVETWETIKSNLASLTFVGEDKASFLNNLRKKAIFTEEYPIRVYPNQTLAAHVLGFAATGEKKIDEHLINEIQGRDGIELMLNSKLNGVPGWRRTETDSRGREVVSLRDQ
;
A
#
# COMPACT_ATOMS: atom_id res chain seq x y z
N MET A 1 5.00 39.63 -65.89
CA MET A 1 5.07 38.16 -65.64
C MET A 1 5.48 37.81 -64.21
N ALA A 2 6.41 38.54 -63.58
CA ALA A 2 6.90 38.26 -62.20
C ALA A 2 5.78 38.12 -61.14
N ARG A 3 4.74 38.97 -61.20
CA ARG A 3 3.61 38.96 -60.25
C ARG A 3 2.76 37.68 -60.29
N LYS A 4 2.63 37.02 -61.46
CA LYS A 4 1.90 35.74 -61.61
C LYS A 4 2.69 34.57 -61.03
N ILE A 5 4.01 34.56 -61.20
CA ILE A 5 4.92 33.53 -60.66
C ILE A 5 5.03 33.63 -59.13
N GLN A 6 5.02 34.86 -58.59
CA GLN A 6 4.97 35.09 -57.15
C GLN A 6 3.65 34.59 -56.54
N PHE A 7 2.52 34.82 -57.21
CA PHE A 7 1.21 34.35 -56.75
C PHE A 7 1.08 32.82 -56.77
N SER A 8 1.59 32.14 -57.82
CA SER A 8 1.55 30.67 -57.88
C SER A 8 2.43 30.01 -56.80
N ARG A 9 3.59 30.60 -56.47
CA ARG A 9 4.43 30.15 -55.35
C ARG A 9 3.73 30.32 -53.99
N LEU A 10 3.02 31.44 -53.81
CA LEU A 10 2.23 31.69 -52.62
C LEU A 10 1.07 30.68 -52.46
N VAL A 11 0.31 30.44 -53.53
CA VAL A 11 -0.78 29.45 -53.52
C VAL A 11 -0.25 28.05 -53.21
N LEU A 12 0.88 27.65 -53.80
CA LEU A 12 1.49 26.35 -53.52
C LEU A 12 1.91 26.22 -52.04
N LEU A 13 2.56 27.25 -51.48
CA LEU A 13 2.93 27.29 -50.06
C LEU A 13 1.71 27.21 -49.14
N VAL A 14 0.66 27.99 -49.44
CA VAL A 14 -0.59 27.98 -48.66
C VAL A 14 -1.26 26.61 -48.74
N THR A 15 -1.29 25.99 -49.92
CA THR A 15 -1.90 24.65 -50.10
C THR A 15 -1.14 23.58 -49.31
N LEU A 16 0.20 23.61 -49.35
CA LEU A 16 1.03 22.70 -48.57
C LEU A 16 0.81 22.90 -47.06
N LEU A 17 0.72 24.15 -46.62
CA LEU A 17 0.42 24.49 -45.22
C LEU A 17 -0.96 23.96 -44.79
N VAL A 18 -1.99 24.15 -45.61
CA VAL A 18 -3.35 23.63 -45.34
C VAL A 18 -3.35 22.10 -45.26
N LEU A 19 -2.65 21.41 -46.17
CA LEU A 19 -2.51 19.95 -46.13
C LEU A 19 -1.79 19.48 -44.85
N ALA A 20 -0.75 20.20 -44.41
CA ALA A 20 -0.07 19.89 -43.15
C ALA A 20 -1.01 20.03 -41.94
N PHE A 21 -1.77 21.13 -41.85
CA PHE A 21 -2.77 21.31 -40.79
C PHE A 21 -3.91 20.31 -40.86
N ALA A 22 -4.36 19.92 -42.05
CA ALA A 22 -5.36 18.87 -42.22
C ALA A 22 -4.86 17.51 -41.71
N GLY A 23 -3.58 17.18 -41.96
CA GLY A 23 -2.94 15.99 -41.39
C GLY A 23 -2.90 16.01 -39.86
N LEU A 24 -2.57 17.16 -39.26
CA LEU A 24 -2.60 17.34 -37.80
C LEU A 24 -4.02 17.24 -37.23
N ALA A 25 -5.01 17.83 -37.91
CA ALA A 25 -6.41 17.76 -37.51
C ALA A 25 -6.92 16.31 -37.54
N TYR A 26 -6.61 15.56 -38.61
CA TYR A 26 -6.92 14.14 -38.69
C TYR A 26 -6.27 13.35 -37.55
N ARG A 27 -4.98 13.61 -37.27
CA ARG A 27 -4.27 12.96 -36.16
C ARG A 27 -4.89 13.27 -34.79
N LEU A 28 -5.38 14.49 -34.61
CA LEU A 28 -6.06 14.90 -33.39
C LEU A 28 -7.42 14.18 -33.25
N VAL A 29 -8.19 14.04 -34.33
CA VAL A 29 -9.45 13.25 -34.32
C VAL A 29 -9.19 11.77 -34.06
N ASP A 30 -8.13 11.18 -34.63
CA ASP A 30 -7.71 9.80 -34.34
C ASP A 30 -7.43 9.60 -32.84
N LEU A 31 -6.70 10.53 -32.21
CA LEU A 31 -6.40 10.43 -30.77
C LEU A 31 -7.61 10.71 -29.88
N GLN A 32 -8.37 11.77 -30.16
CA GLN A 32 -9.41 12.27 -29.27
C GLN A 32 -10.77 11.61 -29.44
N VAL A 33 -11.07 11.04 -30.62
CA VAL A 33 -12.38 10.43 -30.93
C VAL A 33 -12.22 8.93 -31.13
N LEU A 34 -11.41 8.50 -32.10
CA LEU A 34 -11.28 7.07 -32.43
C LEU A 34 -10.64 6.28 -31.28
N ARG A 35 -9.58 6.83 -30.67
CA ARG A 35 -8.84 6.18 -29.58
C ARG A 35 -9.24 6.64 -28.18
N HIS A 36 -10.26 7.50 -28.07
CA HIS A 36 -10.69 8.08 -26.79
C HIS A 36 -10.89 7.04 -25.71
N GLY A 37 -11.73 6.03 -25.98
CA GLY A 37 -12.10 5.02 -24.99
C GLY A 37 -10.91 4.25 -24.47
N ARG A 38 -9.99 3.84 -25.36
CA ARG A 38 -8.77 3.12 -24.99
C ARG A 38 -7.83 3.99 -24.17
N LEU A 39 -7.54 5.21 -24.62
CA LEU A 39 -6.62 6.11 -23.92
C LEU A 39 -7.18 6.52 -22.55
N ARG A 40 -8.49 6.72 -22.45
CA ARG A 40 -9.17 7.00 -21.19
C ARG A 40 -9.10 5.81 -20.22
N ALA A 41 -9.30 4.58 -20.70
CA ALA A 41 -9.18 3.39 -19.86
C ALA A 41 -7.75 3.20 -19.31
N ILE A 42 -6.73 3.42 -20.16
CA ILE A 42 -5.32 3.38 -19.73
C ILE A 42 -5.03 4.47 -18.70
N ALA A 43 -5.54 5.69 -18.92
CA ALA A 43 -5.39 6.79 -17.97
C ALA A 43 -6.05 6.45 -16.62
N GLN A 44 -7.28 5.91 -16.65
CA GLN A 44 -7.98 5.48 -15.44
C GLN A 44 -7.22 4.40 -14.68
N GLN A 45 -6.68 3.38 -15.35
CA GLN A 45 -5.88 2.35 -14.67
C GLN A 45 -4.59 2.88 -14.04
N ASN A 46 -3.98 3.91 -14.63
CA ASN A 46 -2.76 4.52 -14.10
C ASN A 46 -3.04 5.47 -12.93
N THR A 47 -4.18 6.14 -12.95
CA THR A 47 -4.53 7.20 -12.01
C THR A 47 -5.39 6.70 -10.86
N GLN A 48 -6.33 5.79 -11.10
CA GLN A 48 -7.28 5.32 -10.10
C GLN A 48 -6.65 4.25 -9.20
N ARG A 49 -6.87 4.41 -7.90
CA ARG A 49 -6.46 3.48 -6.85
C ARG A 49 -7.67 3.13 -6.02
N GLU A 50 -7.89 1.85 -5.82
CA GLU A 50 -8.89 1.31 -4.92
C GLU A 50 -8.19 0.78 -3.68
N TYR A 51 -8.68 1.18 -2.52
CA TYR A 51 -8.21 0.73 -1.22
C TYR A 51 -9.36 0.01 -0.54
N LEU A 52 -9.15 -1.26 -0.21
CA LEU A 52 -10.07 -2.05 0.59
C LEU A 52 -9.61 -1.97 2.06
N PHE A 53 -10.49 -1.49 2.92
CA PHE A 53 -10.24 -1.40 4.35
C PHE A 53 -10.84 -2.60 5.07
N GLU A 54 -10.01 -3.21 5.89
CA GLU A 54 -10.39 -4.33 6.74
C GLU A 54 -11.47 -3.89 7.73
N PRO A 55 -12.58 -4.63 7.85
CA PRO A 55 -13.64 -4.26 8.78
C PRO A 55 -13.20 -4.52 10.22
N ARG A 56 -13.58 -3.62 11.13
CA ARG A 56 -13.43 -3.87 12.56
C ARG A 56 -14.53 -4.82 13.01
N ARG A 57 -14.13 -5.99 13.54
CA ARG A 57 -15.06 -6.94 14.16
C ARG A 57 -15.72 -6.36 15.42
N GLY A 58 -17.02 -6.58 15.58
CA GLY A 58 -17.84 -6.03 16.66
C GLY A 58 -17.44 -6.52 18.06
N ASP A 59 -17.70 -5.70 19.08
CA ASP A 59 -17.40 -6.01 20.48
C ASP A 59 -18.44 -6.96 21.08
N ILE A 60 -18.01 -7.87 21.96
CA ILE A 60 -18.91 -8.73 22.75
C ILE A 60 -18.96 -8.16 24.17
N LEU A 61 -20.17 -7.90 24.65
CA LEU A 61 -20.43 -7.28 25.94
C LEU A 61 -21.24 -8.23 26.83
N ASP A 62 -21.00 -8.15 28.14
CA ASP A 62 -21.89 -8.70 29.16
C ASP A 62 -23.17 -7.85 29.29
N CYS A 63 -24.18 -8.37 30.01
CA CYS A 63 -25.42 -7.69 30.35
C CYS A 63 -25.22 -6.31 31.02
N LYS A 64 -24.11 -6.11 31.74
CA LYS A 64 -23.75 -4.83 32.37
C LYS A 64 -22.96 -3.88 31.45
N GLY A 65 -22.68 -4.29 30.21
CA GLY A 65 -21.89 -3.52 29.24
C GLY A 65 -20.37 -3.70 29.37
N ASN A 66 -19.90 -4.66 30.19
CA ASN A 66 -18.47 -4.94 30.32
C ASN A 66 -17.93 -5.68 29.07
N LEU A 67 -16.74 -5.32 28.62
CA LEU A 67 -16.09 -5.96 27.46
C LEU A 67 -15.66 -7.41 27.78
N LEU A 68 -16.19 -8.35 27.01
CA LEU A 68 -15.78 -9.77 27.03
C LEU A 68 -14.82 -10.08 25.88
N ALA A 69 -15.02 -9.48 24.71
CA ALA A 69 -14.12 -9.57 23.57
C ALA A 69 -14.11 -8.26 22.78
N THR A 70 -12.93 -7.82 22.37
CA THR A 70 -12.76 -6.61 21.56
C THR A 70 -11.68 -6.79 20.50
N SER A 71 -11.82 -6.06 19.40
CA SER A 71 -10.80 -6.04 18.34
C SER A 71 -9.89 -4.83 18.50
N VAL A 72 -8.60 -5.10 18.60
CA VAL A 72 -7.55 -4.10 18.76
C VAL A 72 -6.75 -4.00 17.45
N PRO A 73 -6.60 -2.79 16.88
CA PRO A 73 -5.74 -2.59 15.73
C PRO A 73 -4.28 -2.75 16.17
N VAL A 74 -3.58 -3.70 15.57
CA VAL A 74 -2.13 -3.85 15.72
C VAL A 74 -1.49 -3.93 14.36
N LYS A 75 -0.21 -3.60 14.32
CA LYS A 75 0.60 -3.57 13.10
C LYS A 75 1.51 -4.78 13.04
N VAL A 76 1.81 -5.24 11.84
CA VAL A 76 3.00 -6.06 11.60
C VAL A 76 4.06 -5.14 11.00
N VAL A 77 5.21 -5.05 11.66
CA VAL A 77 6.34 -4.27 11.15
C VAL A 77 7.12 -5.14 10.19
N CYS A 78 7.20 -4.69 8.94
CA CYS A 78 7.86 -5.37 7.84
C CYS A 78 9.04 -4.52 7.33
N ALA A 79 10.00 -5.18 6.70
CA ALA A 79 11.12 -4.55 6.06
C ALA A 79 11.39 -5.14 4.67
N ASP A 80 11.92 -4.31 3.79
CA ASP A 80 12.50 -4.67 2.50
C ASP A 80 14.04 -4.58 2.58
N PRO A 81 14.72 -5.74 2.71
CA PRO A 81 16.18 -5.83 2.70
C PRO A 81 16.86 -5.17 1.50
N THR A 82 16.22 -5.16 0.32
CA THR A 82 16.83 -4.64 -0.91
C THR A 82 17.05 -3.13 -0.85
N LEU A 83 16.16 -2.42 -0.18
CA LEU A 83 16.22 -0.96 -0.02
C LEU A 83 17.14 -0.52 1.12
N ILE A 84 17.46 -1.41 2.06
CA ILE A 84 18.30 -1.11 3.22
C ILE A 84 19.78 -1.32 2.90
N GLY A 85 20.10 -2.38 2.15
CA GLY A 85 21.45 -2.68 1.69
C GLY A 85 22.48 -2.77 2.82
N HIS A 86 23.64 -2.15 2.64
CA HIS A 86 24.77 -2.23 3.58
C HIS A 86 24.54 -1.53 4.92
N ARG A 87 23.50 -0.69 5.05
CA ARG A 87 23.24 0.11 6.26
C ARG A 87 22.33 -0.61 7.26
N ALA A 88 22.12 -1.91 7.07
CA ALA A 88 21.27 -2.72 7.93
C ALA A 88 21.68 -2.68 9.40
N GLY A 89 22.97 -2.53 9.72
CA GLY A 89 23.46 -2.45 11.10
C GLY A 89 22.94 -1.21 11.85
N GLU A 90 23.04 -0.04 11.22
CA GLU A 90 22.56 1.22 11.80
C GLU A 90 21.03 1.22 11.97
N VAL A 91 20.31 0.68 10.99
CA VAL A 91 18.85 0.54 11.02
C VAL A 91 18.42 -0.46 12.10
N ALA A 92 19.10 -1.60 12.22
CA ALA A 92 18.83 -2.60 13.25
C ALA A 92 18.99 -2.02 14.65
N ARG A 93 20.05 -1.23 14.89
CA ARG A 93 20.29 -0.55 16.16
C ARG A 93 19.16 0.40 16.55
N ALA A 94 18.62 1.13 15.57
CA ALA A 94 17.53 2.07 15.80
C ALA A 94 16.19 1.37 16.10
N LEU A 95 15.95 0.22 15.47
CA LEU A 95 14.70 -0.53 15.60
C LEU A 95 14.67 -1.46 16.81
N ALA A 96 15.82 -2.01 17.21
CA ALA A 96 15.93 -3.03 18.26
C ALA A 96 15.26 -2.63 19.59
N PRO A 97 15.46 -1.41 20.13
CA PRO A 97 14.81 -1.00 21.39
C PRO A 97 13.29 -0.95 21.29
N SER A 98 12.75 -0.35 20.22
CA SER A 98 11.30 -0.23 20.01
C SER A 98 10.65 -1.57 19.72
N LEU A 99 11.36 -2.48 19.04
CA LEU A 99 10.88 -3.82 18.77
C LEU A 99 11.10 -4.78 19.95
N GLN A 100 11.80 -4.39 21.02
CA GLN A 100 12.16 -5.27 22.14
C GLN A 100 12.84 -6.57 21.66
N MET A 101 13.73 -6.44 20.67
CA MET A 101 14.50 -7.55 20.07
C MET A 101 15.99 -7.23 20.13
N SER A 102 16.85 -8.24 20.06
CA SER A 102 18.29 -8.00 19.99
C SER A 102 18.69 -7.36 18.65
N GLU A 103 19.70 -6.48 18.65
CA GLU A 103 20.24 -5.85 17.44
C GLU A 103 20.68 -6.92 16.42
N ALA A 104 21.31 -8.00 16.90
CA ALA A 104 21.74 -9.12 16.07
C ALA A 104 20.56 -9.82 15.37
N GLU A 105 19.45 -10.08 16.07
CA GLU A 105 18.27 -10.73 15.48
C GLU A 105 17.63 -9.85 14.40
N VAL A 106 17.47 -8.55 14.68
CA VAL A 106 16.92 -7.61 13.70
C VAL A 106 17.84 -7.52 12.50
N TYR A 107 19.15 -7.38 12.70
CA TYR A 107 20.13 -7.34 11.62
C TYR A 107 20.05 -8.57 10.71
N GLN A 108 19.97 -9.77 11.28
CA GLN A 108 19.84 -11.02 10.52
C GLN A 108 18.55 -11.08 9.68
N LYS A 109 17.45 -10.48 10.16
CA LYS A 109 16.21 -10.36 9.39
C LYS A 109 16.31 -9.32 8.26
N LEU A 110 17.12 -8.28 8.44
CA LEU A 110 17.33 -7.23 7.44
C LEU A 110 18.32 -7.62 6.33
N LEU A 111 19.06 -8.72 6.48
CA LEU A 111 19.96 -9.18 5.43
C LEU A 111 19.19 -9.71 4.21
N PRO A 112 19.60 -9.35 2.98
CA PRO A 112 18.99 -9.86 1.77
C PRO A 112 19.23 -11.36 1.65
N ARG A 113 18.14 -12.11 1.52
CA ARG A 113 18.11 -13.53 1.19
C ARG A 113 17.74 -13.68 -0.26
N THR A 114 18.63 -14.35 -0.98
CA THR A 114 18.52 -14.53 -2.42
C THR A 114 18.03 -15.93 -2.75
N ARG A 115 17.15 -16.04 -3.74
CA ARG A 115 16.60 -17.30 -4.25
C ARG A 115 16.70 -17.31 -5.77
N LEU A 116 16.95 -18.47 -6.35
CA LEU A 116 16.86 -18.67 -7.80
C LEU A 116 15.40 -18.95 -8.18
N ASN A 117 14.91 -18.25 -9.18
CA ASN A 117 13.59 -18.50 -9.74
C ASN A 117 13.65 -19.62 -10.79
N ASP A 118 12.48 -20.12 -11.22
CA ASP A 118 12.37 -21.14 -12.27
C ASP A 118 12.99 -20.70 -13.62
N LYS A 119 13.18 -19.39 -13.80
CA LYS A 119 13.83 -18.77 -14.98
C LYS A 119 15.34 -18.58 -14.83
N GLY A 120 15.95 -19.02 -13.73
CA GLY A 120 17.38 -18.82 -13.45
C GLY A 120 17.76 -17.40 -13.00
N GLU A 121 16.77 -16.54 -12.76
CA GLU A 121 16.98 -15.19 -12.24
C GLU A 121 17.14 -15.20 -10.73
N THR A 122 18.06 -14.36 -10.25
CA THR A 122 18.39 -14.18 -8.84
C THR A 122 17.43 -13.18 -8.21
N ILE A 123 16.42 -13.66 -7.48
CA ILE A 123 15.43 -12.81 -6.80
C ILE A 123 15.79 -12.65 -5.32
N THR A 124 15.89 -11.41 -4.87
CA THR A 124 16.06 -11.08 -3.46
C THR A 124 14.70 -10.91 -2.78
N ASN A 125 14.59 -11.30 -1.51
CA ASN A 125 13.38 -11.07 -0.73
C ASN A 125 13.15 -9.57 -0.50
N CYS A 126 12.03 -9.06 -1.01
CA CYS A 126 11.57 -7.69 -0.75
C CYS A 126 10.62 -7.59 0.47
N TYR A 127 10.33 -8.72 1.11
CA TYR A 127 9.38 -8.80 2.22
C TYR A 127 9.93 -9.66 3.37
N VAL A 128 10.10 -9.04 4.54
CA VAL A 128 10.46 -9.72 5.79
C VAL A 128 9.66 -9.15 6.95
N ARG A 129 8.94 -10.00 7.68
CA ARG A 129 8.29 -9.61 8.94
C ARG A 129 9.32 -9.52 10.07
N LEU A 130 9.47 -8.33 10.65
CA LEU A 130 10.34 -8.11 11.80
C LEU A 130 9.64 -8.55 13.09
N LYS A 131 8.47 -7.96 13.36
CA LYS A 131 7.67 -8.21 14.57
C LYS A 131 6.17 -8.11 14.25
N THR A 132 5.41 -9.07 14.76
CA THR A 132 3.95 -9.10 14.69
C THR A 132 3.33 -8.53 15.96
N ARG A 133 2.07 -8.11 15.89
CA ARG A 133 1.30 -7.61 17.05
C ARG A 133 1.92 -6.38 17.72
N VAL A 134 2.41 -5.45 16.91
CA VAL A 134 2.99 -4.19 17.40
C VAL A 134 1.85 -3.19 17.65
N PRO A 135 1.70 -2.66 18.88
CA PRO A 135 0.73 -1.60 19.14
C PRO A 135 0.98 -0.36 18.28
N VAL A 136 -0.08 0.39 17.99
CA VAL A 136 0.01 1.61 17.17
C VAL A 136 0.98 2.63 17.77
N GLU A 137 0.99 2.77 19.10
CA GLU A 137 1.89 3.66 19.84
C GLU A 137 3.38 3.31 19.61
N THR A 138 3.72 2.02 19.65
CA THR A 138 5.08 1.54 19.39
C THR A 138 5.51 1.85 17.96
N TRP A 139 4.59 1.75 16.99
CA TRP A 139 4.86 2.13 15.60
C TRP A 139 5.13 3.63 15.45
N GLU A 140 4.39 4.49 16.16
CA GLU A 140 4.68 5.93 16.16
C GLU A 140 6.08 6.23 16.72
N THR A 141 6.50 5.52 17.78
CA THR A 141 7.87 5.63 18.31
C THR A 141 8.92 5.16 17.31
N ILE A 142 8.64 4.09 16.55
CA ILE A 142 9.54 3.64 15.48
C ILE A 142 9.67 4.72 14.40
N LYS A 143 8.55 5.32 13.98
CA LYS A 143 8.57 6.41 12.99
C LYS A 143 9.37 7.63 13.48
N SER A 144 9.22 8.02 14.75
CA SER A 144 10.01 9.12 15.31
C SER A 144 11.50 8.79 15.37
N ASN A 145 11.87 7.56 15.71
CA ASN A 145 13.27 7.11 15.73
C ASN A 145 13.89 7.06 14.32
N LEU A 146 13.12 6.60 13.32
CA LEU A 146 13.56 6.65 11.92
C LEU A 146 13.67 8.08 11.37
N ALA A 147 12.88 9.01 11.92
CA ALA A 147 12.95 10.43 11.56
C ALA A 147 14.18 11.12 12.16
N SER A 148 14.61 10.74 13.36
CA SER A 148 15.80 11.28 14.02
C SER A 148 17.13 10.68 13.52
N LEU A 149 17.09 9.53 12.83
CA LEU A 149 18.27 8.91 12.24
C LEU A 149 19.01 9.86 11.28
N THR A 150 20.28 10.08 11.57
CA THR A 150 21.19 10.83 10.72
C THR A 150 22.34 9.95 10.27
N PHE A 151 22.39 9.75 8.96
CA PHE A 151 23.48 9.05 8.30
C PHE A 151 24.60 9.99 7.89
N VAL A 152 25.84 9.49 7.78
CA VAL A 152 26.99 10.20 7.18
C VAL A 152 27.21 9.68 5.75
N GLY A 153 27.50 10.57 4.78
CA GLY A 153 27.76 10.22 3.37
C GLY A 153 26.94 11.01 2.32
N GLU A 154 27.34 10.90 1.05
CA GLU A 154 26.81 11.70 -0.08
C GLU A 154 25.35 11.35 -0.47
N ASP A 155 24.90 10.10 -0.27
CA ASP A 155 23.55 9.62 -0.66
C ASP A 155 22.50 9.64 0.47
N LYS A 156 22.68 10.50 1.48
CA LYS A 156 21.87 10.48 2.71
C LYS A 156 20.37 10.72 2.48
N ALA A 157 20.04 11.77 1.72
CA ALA A 157 18.67 12.26 1.62
C ALA A 157 17.76 11.29 0.83
N SER A 158 18.29 10.71 -0.26
CA SER A 158 17.59 9.71 -1.07
C SER A 158 17.38 8.43 -0.27
N PHE A 159 18.40 7.94 0.43
CA PHE A 159 18.31 6.75 1.28
C PHE A 159 17.29 6.93 2.40
N LEU A 160 17.35 8.02 3.17
CA LEU A 160 16.40 8.29 4.24
C LEU A 160 14.95 8.36 3.74
N ASN A 161 14.74 8.96 2.58
CA ASN A 161 13.41 9.01 1.97
C ASN A 161 12.94 7.61 1.59
N ASN A 162 13.79 6.76 1.02
CA ASN A 162 13.45 5.38 0.68
C ASN A 162 13.20 4.54 1.94
N LEU A 163 14.03 4.69 2.98
CA LEU A 163 13.90 4.00 4.26
C LEU A 163 12.54 4.30 4.90
N ARG A 164 12.18 5.58 4.98
CA ARG A 164 10.95 6.07 5.63
C ARG A 164 9.68 5.79 4.83
N LYS A 165 9.76 5.78 3.50
CA LYS A 165 8.57 5.63 2.64
C LYS A 165 8.31 4.18 2.22
N LYS A 166 9.36 3.37 2.08
CA LYS A 166 9.26 2.06 1.40
C LYS A 166 9.97 0.93 2.14
N ALA A 167 11.17 1.17 2.68
CA ALA A 167 11.98 0.06 3.17
C ALA A 167 11.49 -0.50 4.51
N ILE A 168 10.91 0.31 5.39
CA ILE A 168 10.24 -0.16 6.60
C ILE A 168 8.79 0.29 6.51
N PHE A 169 7.89 -0.68 6.54
CA PHE A 169 6.47 -0.44 6.37
C PHE A 169 5.67 -1.31 7.33
N THR A 170 4.38 -1.03 7.42
CA THR A 170 3.46 -1.79 8.26
C THR A 170 2.31 -2.34 7.46
N GLU A 171 1.89 -3.53 7.85
CA GLU A 171 0.59 -4.08 7.46
C GLU A 171 -0.39 -3.93 8.63
N GLU A 172 -1.64 -3.63 8.32
CA GLU A 172 -2.73 -3.74 9.30
C GLU A 172 -2.93 -5.21 9.63
N TYR A 173 -3.03 -5.54 10.92
CA TYR A 173 -3.26 -6.91 11.35
C TYR A 173 -4.11 -6.89 12.63
N PRO A 174 -5.43 -6.69 12.54
CA PRO A 174 -6.28 -6.61 13.72
C PRO A 174 -6.24 -7.94 14.47
N ILE A 175 -6.16 -7.86 15.80
CA ILE A 175 -6.22 -9.03 16.69
C ILE A 175 -7.44 -8.96 17.59
N ARG A 176 -7.94 -10.15 17.95
CA ARG A 176 -9.00 -10.30 18.93
C ARG A 176 -8.40 -10.43 20.33
N VAL A 177 -8.85 -9.60 21.27
CA VAL A 177 -8.42 -9.58 22.67
C VAL A 177 -9.61 -9.86 23.57
N TYR A 178 -9.41 -10.71 24.57
CA TYR A 178 -10.40 -11.08 25.59
C TYR A 178 -9.94 -10.54 26.94
N PRO A 179 -10.44 -9.37 27.41
CA PRO A 179 -9.92 -8.72 28.61
C PRO A 179 -9.96 -9.59 29.87
N ASN A 180 -11.01 -10.40 30.01
CA ASN A 180 -11.20 -11.32 31.13
C ASN A 180 -10.55 -12.70 30.90
N GLN A 181 -9.70 -12.83 29.87
CA GLN A 181 -8.89 -14.00 29.54
C GLN A 181 -9.70 -15.31 29.48
N THR A 182 -9.64 -16.13 30.53
CA THR A 182 -10.24 -17.46 30.60
C THR A 182 -11.73 -17.45 30.96
N LEU A 183 -12.26 -16.30 31.41
CA LEU A 183 -13.67 -16.17 31.78
C LEU A 183 -14.56 -16.51 30.59
N ALA A 184 -15.41 -17.53 30.75
CA ALA A 184 -16.33 -18.00 29.72
C ALA A 184 -15.64 -18.38 28.38
N ALA A 185 -14.36 -18.75 28.39
CA ALA A 185 -13.61 -19.06 27.17
C ALA A 185 -14.28 -20.15 26.29
N HIS A 186 -14.86 -21.18 26.92
CA HIS A 186 -15.62 -22.22 26.19
C HIS A 186 -16.91 -21.70 25.54
N VAL A 187 -17.54 -20.69 26.14
CA VAL A 187 -18.80 -20.12 25.65
C VAL A 187 -18.52 -19.06 24.58
N LEU A 188 -17.58 -18.16 24.85
CA LEU A 188 -17.14 -17.14 23.90
C LEU A 188 -16.48 -17.79 22.68
N GLY A 189 -15.69 -18.84 22.89
CA GLY A 189 -14.83 -19.44 21.89
C GLY A 189 -13.62 -18.57 21.60
N PHE A 190 -13.05 -18.74 20.42
CA PHE A 190 -11.92 -17.93 19.96
C PHE A 190 -12.09 -17.52 18.50
N ALA A 191 -11.29 -16.55 18.09
CA ALA A 191 -11.26 -16.05 16.72
C ALA A 191 -9.81 -16.00 16.25
N ALA A 192 -9.61 -16.24 14.96
CA ALA A 192 -8.31 -16.19 14.33
C ALA A 192 -8.35 -15.19 13.19
N THR A 193 -7.28 -14.39 13.06
CA THR A 193 -7.06 -13.57 11.87
C THR A 193 -6.75 -14.51 10.70
N GLY A 194 -7.55 -14.41 9.64
CA GLY A 194 -7.38 -15.13 8.40
C GLY A 194 -7.33 -14.16 7.23
N GLU A 195 -6.86 -14.66 6.11
CA GLU A 195 -6.85 -13.93 4.85
C GLU A 195 -8.13 -14.23 4.08
N LYS A 196 -8.81 -13.17 3.62
CA LYS A 196 -9.98 -13.29 2.74
C LYS A 196 -9.71 -12.54 1.46
N LYS A 197 -9.90 -13.23 0.34
CA LYS A 197 -9.82 -12.63 -0.99
C LYS A 197 -11.18 -12.01 -1.32
N ILE A 198 -11.20 -10.70 -1.55
CA ILE A 198 -12.33 -9.96 -2.09
C ILE A 198 -11.87 -9.38 -3.42
N ASP A 199 -12.48 -9.83 -4.51
CA ASP A 199 -12.06 -9.54 -5.88
C ASP A 199 -10.58 -9.90 -6.12
N GLU A 200 -9.73 -8.90 -6.37
CA GLU A 200 -8.29 -9.05 -6.55
C GLU A 200 -7.49 -8.73 -5.27
N HIS A 201 -8.14 -8.24 -4.21
CA HIS A 201 -7.48 -7.78 -2.99
C HIS A 201 -7.55 -8.83 -1.88
N LEU A 202 -6.43 -8.99 -1.18
CA LEU A 202 -6.31 -9.80 0.02
C LEU A 202 -6.47 -8.90 1.24
N ILE A 203 -7.43 -9.22 2.10
CA ILE A 203 -7.66 -8.50 3.36
C ILE A 203 -7.54 -9.44 4.54
N ASN A 204 -7.02 -8.92 5.67
CA ASN A 204 -7.10 -9.65 6.92
C ASN A 204 -8.51 -9.48 7.51
N GLU A 205 -9.15 -10.60 7.84
CA GLU A 205 -10.45 -10.65 8.49
C GLU A 205 -10.34 -11.53 9.75
N ILE A 206 -10.88 -11.04 10.87
CA ILE A 206 -10.98 -11.86 12.08
C ILE A 206 -12.21 -12.76 11.93
N GLN A 207 -11.98 -14.07 11.86
CA GLN A 207 -13.03 -15.07 11.77
C GLN A 207 -13.17 -15.85 13.08
N GLY A 208 -14.41 -15.94 13.57
CA GLY A 208 -14.74 -16.81 14.70
C GLY A 208 -14.50 -18.27 14.35
N ARG A 209 -13.88 -19.01 15.27
CA ARG A 209 -13.55 -20.43 15.09
C ARG A 209 -14.35 -21.35 16.00
N ASP A 210 -14.85 -20.83 17.12
CA ASP A 210 -15.64 -21.59 18.07
C ASP A 210 -16.61 -20.68 18.85
N GLY A 211 -17.53 -21.28 19.61
CA GLY A 211 -18.43 -20.60 20.56
C GLY A 211 -19.29 -19.50 19.93
N ILE A 212 -19.57 -18.47 20.73
CA ILE A 212 -20.32 -17.27 20.30
C ILE A 212 -19.60 -16.56 19.14
N GLU A 213 -18.26 -16.56 19.12
CA GLU A 213 -17.49 -15.95 18.03
C GLU A 213 -17.82 -16.60 16.68
N LEU A 214 -17.93 -17.92 16.60
CA LEU A 214 -18.35 -18.62 15.38
C LEU A 214 -19.85 -18.42 15.10
N MET A 215 -20.70 -18.60 16.11
CA MET A 215 -22.15 -18.54 15.96
C MET A 215 -22.63 -17.15 15.48
N LEU A 216 -22.02 -16.08 15.98
CA LEU A 216 -22.35 -14.70 15.63
C LEU A 216 -21.39 -14.09 14.60
N ASN A 217 -20.59 -14.91 13.90
CA ASN A 217 -19.59 -14.43 12.95
C ASN A 217 -20.17 -13.46 11.90
N SER A 218 -21.38 -13.74 11.40
CA SER A 218 -22.07 -12.87 10.44
C SER A 218 -22.43 -11.50 10.99
N LYS A 219 -22.79 -11.41 12.28
CA LYS A 219 -23.11 -10.14 12.95
C LYS A 219 -21.85 -9.40 13.41
N LEU A 220 -20.78 -10.14 13.70
CA LEU A 220 -19.54 -9.59 14.23
C LEU A 220 -18.57 -9.12 13.14
N ASN A 221 -18.54 -9.73 11.95
CA ASN A 221 -17.52 -9.44 10.91
C ASN A 221 -17.49 -7.99 10.41
N GLY A 222 -18.58 -7.22 10.57
CA GLY A 222 -18.70 -5.90 9.96
C GLY A 222 -18.72 -5.97 8.43
N VAL A 223 -18.74 -4.80 7.78
CA VAL A 223 -18.70 -4.69 6.31
C VAL A 223 -17.38 -4.03 5.92
N PRO A 224 -16.60 -4.61 4.99
CA PRO A 224 -15.36 -3.99 4.52
C PRO A 224 -15.68 -2.64 3.89
N GLY A 225 -14.94 -1.62 4.29
CA GLY A 225 -15.02 -0.30 3.66
C GLY A 225 -14.19 -0.30 2.38
N TRP A 226 -14.59 0.48 1.38
CA TRP A 226 -13.79 0.70 0.19
C TRP A 226 -13.58 2.19 -0.03
N ARG A 227 -12.47 2.55 -0.66
CA ARG A 227 -12.18 3.91 -1.07
C ARG A 227 -11.57 3.88 -2.45
N ARG A 228 -12.21 4.57 -3.39
CA ARG A 228 -11.65 4.80 -4.72
C ARG A 228 -11.17 6.23 -4.79
N THR A 229 -9.96 6.43 -5.30
CA THR A 229 -9.35 7.75 -5.37
C THR A 229 -8.44 7.84 -6.58
N GLU A 230 -8.17 9.05 -7.03
CA GLU A 230 -7.24 9.32 -8.11
C GLU A 230 -5.91 9.84 -7.57
N THR A 231 -4.80 9.46 -8.19
CA THR A 231 -3.46 9.89 -7.80
C THR A 231 -2.84 10.82 -8.84
N ASP A 232 -2.21 11.90 -8.38
CA ASP A 232 -1.36 12.77 -9.20
C ASP A 232 -0.16 11.98 -9.77
N SER A 233 0.51 12.54 -10.78
CA SER A 233 1.79 12.09 -11.35
C SER A 233 2.86 11.74 -10.31
N ARG A 234 2.81 12.35 -9.12
CA ARG A 234 3.71 12.09 -7.98
C ARG A 234 3.22 10.97 -7.05
N GLY A 235 2.12 10.28 -7.39
CA GLY A 235 1.49 9.24 -6.58
C GLY A 235 0.78 9.76 -5.33
N ARG A 236 0.46 11.05 -5.28
CA ARG A 236 -0.29 11.65 -4.15
C ARG A 236 -1.77 11.56 -4.41
N GLU A 237 -2.53 11.20 -3.39
CA GLU A 237 -3.99 11.14 -3.45
C GLU A 237 -4.60 12.53 -3.74
N VAL A 238 -5.53 12.59 -4.70
CA VAL A 238 -6.34 13.76 -5.00
C VAL A 238 -7.67 13.62 -4.26
N VAL A 239 -7.70 14.14 -3.03
CA VAL A 239 -8.82 13.96 -2.08
C VAL A 239 -10.17 14.45 -2.64
N SER A 240 -10.18 15.44 -3.54
CA SER A 240 -11.41 15.95 -4.16
C SER A 240 -12.08 14.96 -5.12
N LEU A 241 -11.36 13.95 -5.60
CA LEU A 241 -11.84 12.92 -6.52
C LEU A 241 -12.05 11.57 -5.80
N ARG A 242 -12.31 11.63 -4.49
CA ARG A 242 -12.46 10.45 -3.64
C ARG A 242 -13.92 10.04 -3.56
N ASP A 243 -14.17 8.76 -3.83
CA ASP A 243 -15.43 8.07 -3.56
C ASP A 243 -15.27 7.14 -2.34
N GLN A 244 -16.25 7.17 -1.42
CA GLN A 244 -16.30 6.38 -0.17
C GLN A 244 -17.72 5.88 0.09
#